data_AF-M0ZTL0-F1
#
_entry.id   AF-M0ZTL0-F1
#
_cell.length_a   1.000
_cell.length_b   1.000
_cell.length_c   1.000
_cell.angle_alpha   90.00
_cell.angle_beta   90.00
_cell.angle_gamma   90.00
#
_symmetry.space_group_name_H-M   'P 1'
#
loop_
_entity.id
_entity.type
_entity.pdbx_description
1 polymer ?
#
loop_
_entity_poly.entity_id
_entity_poly.type
_entity_poly.pdbx_seq_one_letter_code
_entity_poly.pdbx_strand_id
1 'polypeptide(L)'
;MFEFRNEQGELKRISAGVLSRLVQLEELHMLGVEPFSYSTLTELESLSRLTAMTLSDCSGDVIYSNLALSSKLARYALTVGRAYKATSITNNYDNIIVLEVTETCPLGDWICHLLRKSELVHSTGEGSKNVLAELQLDEFQNGLLSQAERVIYGWS
;
A
#
# COMPACT_ATOMS: atom_id res chain seq x y z
N MET A 1 3.66 -1.37 -22.31
CA MET A 1 4.37 -0.98 -21.09
C MET A 1 5.12 0.30 -21.39
N PHE A 2 4.66 1.43 -20.86
CA PHE A 2 5.33 2.72 -21.01
C PHE A 2 6.08 3.01 -19.71
N GLU A 3 7.38 2.76 -19.70
CA GLU A 3 8.25 3.16 -18.59
C GLU A 3 8.82 4.55 -18.87
N PHE A 4 8.42 5.55 -18.09
CA PHE A 4 9.10 6.83 -18.02
C PHE A 4 10.19 6.73 -16.95
N ARG A 5 11.40 6.35 -17.35
CA ARG A 5 12.61 6.55 -16.54
C ARG A 5 13.28 7.84 -16.99
N ASN A 6 13.11 8.90 -16.20
CA ASN A 6 13.92 10.11 -16.34
C ASN A 6 15.05 10.04 -15.33
N GLU A 7 16.21 9.55 -15.76
CA GLU A 7 17.32 9.24 -14.83
C GLU A 7 18.09 10.49 -14.36
N GLN A 8 17.79 11.71 -14.84
CA GLN A 8 18.50 12.93 -14.41
C GLN A 8 17.69 14.26 -14.47
N GLY A 9 16.36 14.25 -14.55
CA GLY A 9 15.55 15.48 -14.55
C GLY A 9 14.85 15.75 -13.22
N GLU A 10 14.66 17.03 -12.87
CA GLU A 10 13.77 17.41 -11.75
C GLU A 10 12.38 16.78 -11.95
N LEU A 11 11.89 16.07 -10.94
CA LEU A 11 10.56 15.49 -10.95
C LEU A 11 9.54 16.61 -11.08
N LYS A 12 8.73 16.56 -12.13
CA LYS A 12 7.64 17.52 -12.32
C LYS A 12 6.46 17.09 -11.47
N ARG A 13 6.04 17.98 -10.57
CA ARG A 13 4.83 17.77 -9.76
C ARG A 13 3.61 17.64 -10.67
N ILE A 14 2.89 16.54 -10.52
CA ILE A 14 1.57 16.39 -11.10
C ILE A 14 0.62 17.32 -10.35
N SER A 15 -0.14 18.13 -11.08
CA SER A 15 -1.12 19.02 -10.47
C SER A 15 -2.23 18.22 -9.79
N ALA A 16 -2.74 18.75 -8.68
CA ALA A 16 -3.89 18.16 -8.01
C ALA A 16 -5.10 18.06 -8.96
N GLY A 17 -5.87 16.98 -8.82
CA GLY A 17 -7.03 16.65 -9.64
C GLY A 17 -6.71 16.11 -11.03
N VAL A 18 -5.43 15.87 -11.36
CA VAL A 18 -5.07 15.24 -12.64
C VAL A 18 -5.35 13.75 -12.56
N LEU A 19 -4.97 13.07 -11.48
CA LEU A 19 -5.21 11.63 -11.32
C LEU A 19 -6.71 11.38 -11.33
N SER A 20 -7.49 12.23 -10.67
CA SER A 20 -8.93 12.00 -10.56
C SER A 20 -9.71 12.06 -11.88
N ARG A 21 -9.09 12.63 -12.92
CA ARG A 21 -9.68 12.72 -14.26
C ARG A 21 -9.35 11.52 -15.13
N LEU A 22 -8.43 10.66 -14.70
CA LEU A 22 -8.04 9.44 -15.41
C LEU A 22 -9.01 8.29 -15.13
N VAL A 23 -10.32 8.51 -15.27
CA VAL A 23 -11.38 7.54 -14.92
C VAL A 23 -11.32 6.21 -15.69
N GLN A 24 -10.53 6.17 -16.77
CA GLN A 24 -10.28 4.97 -17.58
C GLN A 24 -9.01 4.21 -17.17
N LEU A 25 -8.25 4.71 -16.20
CA LEU A 25 -7.00 4.11 -15.75
C LEU A 25 -7.27 2.78 -15.04
N GLU A 26 -6.59 1.73 -15.50
CA GLU A 26 -6.69 0.38 -14.93
C GLU A 26 -5.46 0.02 -14.10
N GLU A 27 -4.28 0.52 -14.50
CA GLU A 27 -3.02 0.25 -13.81
C GLU A 27 -2.33 1.57 -13.46
N LEU A 28 -1.97 1.71 -12.18
CA LEU A 28 -1.26 2.87 -11.67
C LEU A 28 0.01 2.42 -10.98
N HIS A 29 1.16 2.92 -11.43
CA HIS A 29 2.44 2.71 -10.77
C HIS A 29 3.05 4.07 -10.43
N MET A 30 3.04 4.41 -9.15
CA MET A 30 3.64 5.62 -8.59
C MET A 30 4.83 5.20 -7.73
N LEU A 31 6.02 5.35 -8.29
CA LEU A 31 7.28 5.07 -7.62
C LEU A 31 7.94 6.40 -7.24
N GLY A 32 7.98 6.67 -5.95
CA GLY A 32 8.48 7.92 -5.39
C GLY A 32 9.98 7.95 -5.14
N VAL A 33 10.49 9.17 -5.01
CA VAL A 33 11.75 9.50 -4.32
C VAL A 33 11.45 10.28 -3.02
N GLU A 34 10.25 10.85 -2.90
CA GLU A 34 9.72 11.55 -1.72
C GLU A 34 8.35 11.00 -1.30
N PRO A 35 7.96 11.17 -0.02
CA PRO A 35 6.73 10.60 0.49
C PRO A 35 5.44 11.16 -0.13
N PHE A 36 4.53 10.30 -0.59
CA PHE A 36 3.19 10.74 -1.01
C PHE A 36 2.34 11.12 0.21
N SER A 37 1.77 12.34 0.20
CA SER A 37 0.81 12.79 1.19
C SER A 37 -0.59 12.20 0.96
N TYR A 38 -1.38 12.09 2.02
CA TYR A 38 -2.79 11.64 1.96
C TYR A 38 -3.61 12.34 0.87
N SER A 39 -3.46 13.66 0.67
CA SER A 39 -4.21 14.42 -0.34
C SER A 39 -3.98 13.97 -1.78
N THR A 40 -2.87 13.30 -2.08
CA THR A 40 -2.59 12.72 -3.40
C THR A 40 -3.34 11.40 -3.56
N LEU A 41 -3.52 10.66 -2.47
CA LEU A 41 -4.16 9.34 -2.49
C LEU A 41 -5.68 9.42 -2.53
N THR A 42 -6.28 10.50 -2.02
CA THR A 42 -7.73 10.71 -2.14
C THR A 42 -8.18 10.85 -3.59
N GLU A 43 -7.30 11.26 -4.51
CA GLU A 43 -7.63 11.27 -5.94
C GLU A 43 -7.85 9.85 -6.51
N LEU A 44 -7.25 8.83 -5.90
CA LEU A 44 -7.40 7.43 -6.32
C LEU A 44 -8.82 6.91 -6.14
N GLU A 45 -9.62 7.53 -5.26
CA GLU A 45 -11.00 7.14 -5.00
C GLU A 45 -11.91 7.28 -6.23
N SER A 46 -11.53 8.17 -7.15
CA SER A 46 -12.25 8.39 -8.41
C SER A 46 -11.87 7.39 -9.52
N LEU A 47 -10.82 6.58 -9.32
CA LEU A 47 -10.31 5.62 -10.29
C LEU A 47 -11.08 4.30 -10.26
N SER A 48 -12.37 4.35 -10.61
CA SER A 48 -13.30 3.20 -10.53
C SER A 48 -12.96 1.98 -11.43
N ARG A 49 -11.99 2.11 -12.33
CA ARG A 49 -11.50 1.02 -13.19
C ARG A 49 -10.14 0.47 -12.75
N LEU A 50 -9.56 1.01 -11.67
CA LEU A 50 -8.26 0.58 -11.18
C LEU A 50 -8.31 -0.90 -10.74
N THR A 51 -7.43 -1.71 -11.32
CA THR A 51 -7.26 -3.14 -11.07
C THR A 51 -5.86 -3.47 -10.54
N ALA A 52 -4.86 -2.64 -10.85
CA ALA A 52 -3.50 -2.79 -10.34
C ALA A 52 -2.95 -1.46 -9.79
N MET A 53 -2.31 -1.52 -8.63
CA MET A 53 -1.75 -0.34 -7.97
C MET A 53 -0.37 -0.61 -7.37
N THR A 54 0.61 0.20 -7.71
CA THR A 54 1.91 0.22 -7.03
C THR A 54 2.15 1.60 -6.45
N LEU A 55 2.31 1.68 -5.14
CA LEU A 55 2.67 2.89 -4.42
C LEU A 55 3.93 2.62 -3.59
N SER A 56 5.01 3.34 -3.88
CA SER A 56 6.22 3.31 -3.05
C SER A 56 6.38 4.62 -2.29
N ASP A 57 6.97 4.55 -1.09
CA ASP A 57 7.23 5.73 -0.26
C ASP A 57 5.94 6.51 0.06
N CYS A 58 4.88 5.85 0.53
CA CYS A 58 3.74 6.58 1.11
C CYS A 58 4.12 7.13 2.49
N SER A 59 3.57 8.29 2.87
CA SER A 59 3.75 8.82 4.23
C SER A 59 3.02 7.96 5.28
N GLY A 60 3.54 7.89 6.50
CA GLY A 60 3.03 7.01 7.57
C GLY A 60 1.58 7.29 7.98
N ASP A 61 1.13 8.54 7.87
CA ASP A 61 -0.26 8.98 8.15
C ASP A 61 -1.29 8.28 7.27
N VAL A 62 -0.88 7.82 6.08
CA VAL A 62 -1.74 7.10 5.13
C VAL A 62 -2.30 5.81 5.75
N ILE A 63 -1.56 5.16 6.65
CA ILE A 63 -1.95 3.91 7.34
C ILE A 63 -3.27 4.07 8.09
N TYR A 64 -3.50 5.25 8.68
CA TYR A 64 -4.66 5.51 9.56
C TYR A 64 -5.78 6.26 8.85
N SER A 65 -5.59 6.56 7.57
CA SER A 65 -6.59 7.25 6.76
C SER A 65 -7.72 6.31 6.33
N ASN A 66 -8.81 6.86 5.78
CA ASN A 66 -9.86 6.07 5.12
C ASN A 66 -9.88 6.43 3.64
N LEU A 67 -9.32 5.53 2.81
CA LEU A 67 -9.30 5.65 1.35
C LEU A 67 -10.31 4.70 0.72
N ALA A 68 -11.22 5.22 -0.10
CA ALA A 68 -12.18 4.41 -0.84
C ALA A 68 -11.58 3.90 -2.17
N LEU A 69 -10.78 2.83 -2.12
CA LEU A 69 -10.20 2.25 -3.33
C LEU A 69 -11.24 1.51 -4.19
N SER A 70 -10.93 1.39 -5.48
CA SER A 70 -11.69 0.60 -6.44
C SER A 70 -11.92 -0.83 -5.93
N SER A 71 -13.16 -1.29 -5.93
CA SER A 71 -13.51 -2.68 -5.60
C SER A 71 -12.97 -3.71 -6.60
N LYS A 72 -12.48 -3.25 -7.76
CA LYS A 72 -11.86 -4.09 -8.81
C LYS A 72 -10.36 -4.28 -8.61
N LEU A 73 -9.77 -3.65 -7.59
CA LEU A 73 -8.34 -3.77 -7.30
C LEU A 73 -8.02 -5.24 -6.98
N ALA A 74 -7.19 -5.85 -7.83
CA ALA A 74 -6.84 -7.26 -7.77
C ALA A 74 -5.36 -7.48 -7.47
N ARG A 75 -4.50 -6.53 -7.86
CA ARG A 75 -3.04 -6.57 -7.63
C ARG A 75 -2.58 -5.30 -6.96
N TYR A 76 -1.74 -5.41 -5.95
CA TYR A 76 -1.15 -4.24 -5.33
C TYR A 76 0.22 -4.47 -4.72
N ALA A 77 1.04 -3.43 -4.79
CA ALA A 77 2.29 -3.33 -4.05
C ALA A 77 2.31 -1.99 -3.32
N LEU A 78 2.36 -2.04 -1.99
CA LEU A 78 2.29 -0.85 -1.14
C LEU A 78 3.48 -0.82 -0.18
N THR A 79 4.22 0.29 -0.17
CA THR A 79 5.25 0.57 0.84
C THR A 79 4.94 1.89 1.53
N VAL A 80 4.80 1.87 2.85
CA VAL A 80 4.45 3.03 3.67
C VAL A 80 5.49 3.28 4.76
N GLY A 81 5.87 4.54 4.94
CA GLY A 81 6.92 5.00 5.85
C GLY A 81 8.33 4.77 5.30
N ARG A 82 9.33 4.75 6.17
CA ARG A 82 10.71 4.31 5.86
C ARG A 82 10.86 2.80 5.98
N ALA A 83 9.80 2.06 5.73
CA ALA A 83 9.90 0.62 5.69
C ALA A 83 10.92 0.25 4.60
N TYR A 84 11.87 -0.63 4.94
CA TYR A 84 12.99 -1.00 4.07
C TYR A 84 12.48 -1.26 2.66
N LYS A 85 13.01 -0.52 1.67
CA LYS A 85 12.67 -0.71 0.25
C LYS A 85 12.97 -2.15 -0.12
N ALA A 86 11.93 -2.97 -0.09
CA ALA A 86 11.95 -4.37 -0.47
C ALA A 86 12.01 -4.49 -1.99
N THR A 87 12.88 -3.71 -2.65
CA THR A 87 13.04 -3.69 -4.11
C THR A 87 13.47 -5.04 -4.67
N SER A 88 13.87 -5.99 -3.81
CA SER A 88 14.20 -7.37 -4.17
C SER A 88 13.12 -8.40 -3.82
N ILE A 89 12.10 -8.06 -3.02
CA ILE A 89 11.02 -8.99 -2.61
C ILE A 89 9.80 -8.86 -3.54
N THR A 90 9.68 -7.72 -4.24
CA THR A 90 8.54 -7.30 -5.06
C THR A 90 8.27 -8.09 -6.35
N ASN A 91 9.05 -9.11 -6.67
CA ASN A 91 9.01 -9.80 -7.96
C ASN A 91 8.28 -11.16 -7.96
N ASN A 92 7.88 -11.67 -6.80
CA ASN A 92 7.27 -13.01 -6.69
C ASN A 92 5.82 -13.05 -6.17
N TYR A 93 5.25 -11.91 -5.78
CA TYR A 93 3.90 -11.84 -5.21
C TYR A 93 3.08 -10.74 -5.87
N ASP A 94 1.80 -11.01 -6.11
CA ASP A 94 0.89 -10.06 -6.75
C ASP A 94 0.36 -9.02 -5.74
N ASN A 95 0.34 -9.38 -4.44
CA ASN A 95 -0.25 -8.61 -3.36
C ASN A 95 0.71 -8.50 -2.17
N ILE A 96 1.46 -7.39 -2.11
CA ILE A 96 2.50 -7.15 -1.12
C ILE A 96 2.23 -5.85 -0.37
N ILE A 97 2.38 -5.90 0.96
CA ILE A 97 2.36 -4.71 1.81
C ILE A 97 3.59 -4.70 2.71
N VAL A 98 4.24 -3.54 2.74
CA VAL A 98 5.39 -3.24 3.61
C VAL A 98 5.09 -1.97 4.39
N LEU A 99 4.94 -2.08 5.72
CA LEU A 99 4.52 -0.98 6.59
C LEU A 99 5.57 -0.68 7.66
N GLU A 100 5.85 0.61 7.88
CA GLU A 100 6.41 1.11 9.14
C GLU A 100 5.25 1.73 9.95
N VAL A 101 4.76 0.99 10.93
CA VAL A 101 3.63 1.39 11.78
C VAL A 101 4.17 1.91 13.10
N THR A 102 4.31 3.23 13.21
CA THR A 102 4.89 3.87 14.40
C THR A 102 3.87 4.12 15.51
N GLU A 103 2.59 4.21 15.19
CA GLU A 103 1.54 4.53 16.17
C GLU A 103 0.75 3.29 16.55
N THR A 104 0.28 3.25 17.80
CA THR A 104 -0.54 2.14 18.29
C THR A 104 -2.04 2.38 18.12
N CYS A 105 -2.43 3.42 17.37
CA CYS A 105 -3.82 3.70 17.05
C CYS A 105 -4.36 2.67 16.02
N PRO A 106 -5.69 2.44 15.97
CA PRO A 106 -6.29 1.52 15.01
C PRO A 106 -5.93 1.87 13.57
N LEU A 107 -5.68 0.84 12.75
CA LEU A 107 -5.42 0.98 11.32
C LEU A 107 -6.71 1.42 10.59
N GLY A 108 -6.56 2.13 9.47
CA GLY A 108 -7.69 2.50 8.63
C GLY A 108 -8.34 1.31 7.94
N ASP A 109 -9.64 1.40 7.63
CA ASP A 109 -10.40 0.26 7.07
C ASP A 109 -9.84 -0.20 5.71
N TRP A 110 -9.34 0.74 4.91
CA TRP A 110 -8.77 0.46 3.60
C TRP A 110 -7.49 -0.37 3.69
N ILE A 111 -6.61 -0.08 4.65
CA ILE A 111 -5.36 -0.83 4.81
C ILE A 111 -5.66 -2.20 5.42
N CYS A 112 -6.61 -2.30 6.36
CA CYS A 112 -7.12 -3.57 6.86
C CYS A 112 -7.65 -4.45 5.72
N HIS A 113 -8.40 -3.85 4.79
CA HIS A 113 -8.92 -4.57 3.63
C HIS A 113 -7.82 -5.15 2.74
N LEU A 114 -6.74 -4.40 2.51
CA LEU A 114 -5.60 -4.89 1.74
C LEU A 114 -4.83 -5.96 2.52
N LEU A 115 -4.56 -5.75 3.81
CA LEU A 115 -3.83 -6.70 4.67
C LEU A 115 -4.44 -8.10 4.65
N ARG A 116 -5.77 -8.20 4.76
CA ARG A 116 -6.50 -9.49 4.74
C ARG A 116 -6.37 -10.25 3.42
N LYS A 117 -6.06 -9.55 2.33
CA LYS A 117 -5.92 -10.12 0.98
C LYS A 117 -4.46 -10.24 0.54
N SER A 118 -3.51 -9.93 1.43
CA SER A 118 -2.09 -9.86 1.09
C SER A 118 -1.44 -11.23 1.15
N GLU A 119 -0.59 -11.53 0.17
CA GLU A 119 0.22 -12.75 0.16
C GLU A 119 1.47 -12.58 1.02
N LEU A 120 1.99 -11.35 1.09
CA LEU A 120 3.17 -11.02 1.87
C LEU A 120 2.93 -9.73 2.65
N VAL A 121 3.15 -9.80 3.97
CA VAL A 121 3.09 -8.63 4.85
C VAL A 121 4.39 -8.51 5.65
N HIS A 122 5.07 -7.38 5.46
CA HIS A 122 6.15 -6.93 6.33
C HIS A 122 5.68 -5.74 7.15
N SER A 123 5.85 -5.81 8.47
CA SER A 123 5.52 -4.70 9.36
C SER A 123 6.65 -4.45 10.37
N THR A 124 7.03 -3.20 10.54
CA THR A 124 7.97 -2.74 11.55
C THR A 124 7.37 -1.61 12.40
N GLY A 125 7.96 -1.34 13.56
CA GLY A 125 7.53 -0.26 14.45
C GLY A 125 6.55 -0.72 15.53
N GLU A 126 6.39 0.12 16.56
CA GLU A 126 5.63 -0.20 17.79
C GLU A 126 4.15 -0.52 17.53
N GLY A 127 3.57 0.07 16.48
CA GLY A 127 2.21 -0.17 16.04
C GLY A 127 1.97 -1.51 15.33
N SER A 128 3.02 -2.27 15.03
CA SER A 128 2.92 -3.53 14.30
C SER A 128 2.04 -4.59 14.97
N LYS A 129 1.82 -4.48 16.28
CA LYS A 129 0.85 -5.31 17.00
C LYS A 129 -0.58 -5.18 16.45
N ASN A 130 -0.94 -4.02 15.91
CA ASN A 130 -2.25 -3.78 15.30
C ASN A 130 -2.36 -4.48 13.94
N VAL A 131 -1.27 -4.54 13.17
CA VAL A 131 -1.19 -5.33 11.93
C VAL A 131 -1.34 -6.82 12.24
N LEU A 132 -0.63 -7.31 13.26
CA LEU A 132 -0.75 -8.71 13.69
C LEU A 132 -2.18 -9.06 14.14
N ALA A 133 -2.80 -8.21 14.96
CA ALA A 133 -4.17 -8.43 15.43
C ALA A 133 -5.15 -8.54 14.25
N GLU A 134 -4.98 -7.69 13.25
CA GLU A 134 -5.86 -7.68 12.08
C GLU A 134 -5.68 -8.90 11.18
N LEU A 135 -4.45 -9.36 11.05
CA LEU A 135 -4.10 -10.57 10.31
C LEU A 135 -4.55 -11.86 11.02
N GLN A 136 -4.66 -11.85 12.35
CA GLN A 136 -5.17 -12.99 13.14
C GLN A 136 -6.71 -13.10 13.07
N LEU A 137 -7.43 -11.97 13.02
CA LEU A 137 -8.88 -11.98 12.82
C LEU A 137 -9.28 -12.68 11.52
N ASP A 138 -8.47 -12.56 10.47
CA ASP A 138 -8.72 -13.20 9.18
C ASP A 138 -8.46 -14.72 9.20
N GLU A 139 -7.38 -15.18 9.86
CA GLU A 139 -7.07 -16.62 9.99
C GLU A 139 -8.19 -17.38 10.73
N PHE A 140 -8.77 -16.75 11.76
CA PHE A 140 -9.91 -17.30 12.49
C PHE A 140 -11.21 -17.35 11.66
N GLN A 141 -11.37 -16.47 10.67
CA GLN A 141 -12.57 -16.40 9.83
C GLN A 141 -12.48 -17.28 8.58
N ASN A 142 -11.29 -17.46 8.00
CA ASN A 142 -11.14 -18.10 6.69
C ASN A 142 -10.70 -19.57 6.73
N GLY A 143 -10.30 -20.13 7.89
CA GLY A 143 -10.07 -21.58 8.08
C GLY A 143 -9.01 -22.25 7.20
N LEU A 144 -8.42 -21.54 6.24
CA LEU A 144 -7.43 -22.00 5.27
C LEU A 144 -6.79 -20.76 4.65
N LEU A 145 -5.49 -20.54 4.87
CA LEU A 145 -4.54 -19.97 3.92
C LEU A 145 -3.12 -20.06 4.52
N SER A 146 -2.53 -21.25 4.41
CA SER A 146 -1.16 -21.57 4.85
C SER A 146 -0.08 -21.13 3.84
N GLN A 147 -0.24 -20.00 3.16
CA GLN A 147 0.75 -19.51 2.17
C GLN A 147 1.13 -18.03 2.35
N ALA A 148 0.48 -17.29 3.26
CA ALA A 148 0.85 -15.91 3.50
C ALA A 148 2.13 -15.84 4.35
N GLU A 149 3.20 -15.27 3.80
CA GLU A 149 4.41 -15.02 4.57
C GLU A 149 4.23 -13.73 5.38
N ARG A 150 4.43 -13.83 6.70
CA ARG A 150 4.20 -12.75 7.66
C ARG A 150 5.47 -12.52 8.44
N VAL A 151 6.07 -11.35 8.27
CA VAL A 151 7.31 -10.97 8.97
C VAL A 151 7.07 -9.67 9.72
N ILE A 152 6.89 -9.77 11.04
CA ILE A 152 6.55 -8.65 11.90
C ILE A 152 7.64 -8.44 12.94
N TYR A 153 8.25 -7.25 12.93
CA TYR A 153 9.28 -6.86 13.90
C TYR A 153 8.71 -5.80 14.85
N GLY A 154 8.50 -6.19 16.11
CA GLY A 154 8.16 -5.27 17.21
C GLY A 154 9.30 -5.21 18.23
N TRP A 155 9.72 -4.01 18.60
CA TRP A 155 10.57 -3.82 19.77
C TRP A 155 9.65 -3.76 21.00
N SER A 156 9.83 -4.69 21.93
CA SER A 156 9.16 -4.75 23.24
C SER A 156 9.81 -3.83 24.25
#